data_AF-A0A936Z706-F1
#
_entry.id   AF-A0A936Z706-F1
#
_cell.length_a   1.000
_cell.length_b   1.000
_cell.length_c   1.000
_cell.angle_alpha   90.00
_cell.angle_beta   90.00
_cell.angle_gamma   90.00
#
_symmetry.space_group_name_H-M   'P 1'
#
loop_
_entity.id
_entity.type
_entity.pdbx_description
1 polymer ?
#
loop_
_entity_poly.entity_id
_entity_poly.type
_entity_poly.pdbx_seq_one_letter_code
_entity_poly.pdbx_strand_id
1 'polypeptide(L)'
;MTMIHALAVADPILRECAYNLFRNKQRPKLFCAVPEDRPVPGFIDVDAWAFERVLRSQDVAPSGFQDRAARAGVRYNGFYLFQATTREGSAEPSAPRLRAEAPELCS
;
A
#
# COMPACT_ATOMS: atom_id res chain seq x y z
N MET A 1 50.39 -7.41 -11.99
CA MET A 1 49.53 -8.03 -10.96
C MET A 1 48.17 -7.38 -11.06
N THR A 2 47.33 -7.89 -11.93
CA THR A 2 45.99 -7.36 -12.18
C THR A 2 45.05 -8.22 -11.37
N MET A 3 44.34 -7.68 -10.37
CA MET A 3 43.12 -8.34 -9.92
C MET A 3 42.25 -7.42 -9.06
N ILE A 4 41.11 -7.08 -9.68
CA ILE A 4 39.81 -6.79 -9.10
C ILE A 4 39.82 -5.62 -8.10
N HIS A 5 39.67 -4.41 -8.65
CA HIS A 5 38.82 -3.43 -7.98
C HIS A 5 37.52 -4.16 -7.68
N ALA A 6 37.30 -4.50 -6.41
CA ALA A 6 35.99 -4.87 -5.92
C ALA A 6 35.08 -3.74 -6.37
N LEU A 7 34.36 -4.00 -7.44
CA LEU A 7 33.20 -3.23 -7.79
C LEU A 7 32.39 -3.31 -6.52
N ALA A 8 32.42 -2.24 -5.73
CA ALA A 8 31.20 -1.68 -5.23
C ALA A 8 30.27 -1.66 -6.45
N VAL A 9 29.60 -2.79 -6.68
CA VAL A 9 28.26 -2.80 -7.22
C VAL A 9 27.52 -2.04 -6.14
N ALA A 10 27.66 -0.71 -6.16
CA ALA A 10 26.61 0.17 -5.72
C ALA A 10 25.41 -0.44 -6.42
N ASP A 11 24.60 -1.20 -5.68
CA ASP A 11 23.28 -1.59 -6.12
C ASP A 11 22.71 -0.26 -6.65
N PRO A 12 22.54 -0.09 -7.99
CA PRO A 12 21.92 1.14 -8.49
C PRO A 12 20.46 1.23 -7.99
N ILE A 13 19.99 0.16 -7.35
CA ILE A 13 18.72 -0.09 -6.67
C ILE A 13 18.62 0.63 -5.30
N LEU A 14 19.48 1.60 -4.99
CA LEU A 14 19.24 2.54 -3.90
C LEU A 14 19.08 3.99 -4.39
N ARG A 15 18.74 4.21 -5.66
CA ARG A 15 17.95 5.40 -5.98
C ARG A 15 16.65 5.24 -5.20
N GLU A 16 16.45 6.08 -4.18
CA GLU A 16 15.24 6.26 -3.38
C GLU A 16 14.03 5.58 -4.04
N CYS A 17 13.78 4.31 -3.70
CA CYS A 17 12.88 3.47 -4.49
C CYS A 17 11.45 3.95 -4.25
N ALA A 18 11.00 4.85 -5.12
CA ALA A 18 9.66 5.35 -5.16
C ALA A 18 8.75 4.25 -5.73
N TYR A 19 7.68 3.93 -4.99
CA TYR A 19 6.66 3.00 -5.45
C TYR A 19 5.37 3.73 -5.79
N ASN A 20 4.90 3.58 -7.02
CA ASN A 20 3.53 3.90 -7.38
C ASN A 20 2.60 2.88 -6.72
N LEU A 21 1.79 3.35 -5.77
CA LEU A 21 0.79 2.53 -5.10
C LEU A 21 -0.52 2.60 -5.88
N PHE A 22 -1.00 1.42 -6.27
CA PHE A 22 -2.31 1.22 -6.84
C PHE A 22 -3.18 0.49 -5.82
N ARG A 23 -4.38 1.03 -5.57
CA ARG A 23 -5.38 0.42 -4.71
C ARG A 23 -6.43 -0.27 -5.55
N ASN A 24 -6.80 -1.50 -5.19
CA ASN A 24 -7.87 -2.20 -5.88
C ASN A 24 -9.23 -1.59 -5.49
N LYS A 25 -10.06 -1.26 -6.48
CA LYS A 25 -11.36 -0.62 -6.25
C LYS A 25 -12.38 -1.57 -5.63
N GLN A 26 -12.33 -2.85 -5.98
CA GLN A 26 -13.24 -3.88 -5.45
C GLN A 26 -12.78 -4.43 -4.09
N ARG A 27 -11.47 -4.41 -3.84
CA ARG A 27 -10.84 -4.87 -2.60
C ARG A 27 -10.00 -3.73 -2.00
N PRO A 28 -10.61 -2.80 -1.24
CA PRO A 28 -9.93 -1.60 -0.75
C PRO A 28 -8.77 -1.86 0.21
N LYS A 29 -8.62 -3.08 0.74
CA LYS A 29 -7.45 -3.47 1.53
C LYS A 29 -6.30 -4.00 0.67
N LEU A 30 -6.49 -4.18 -0.64
CA LEU A 30 -5.48 -4.73 -1.53
C LEU A 30 -4.74 -3.63 -2.28
N PHE A 31 -3.41 -3.69 -2.21
CA PHE A 31 -2.50 -2.73 -2.80
C PHE A 31 -1.48 -3.41 -3.69
N CYS A 32 -1.07 -2.72 -4.75
CA CYS A 32 0.04 -3.08 -5.61
C CYS A 32 1.04 -1.93 -5.64
N ALA A 33 2.27 -2.21 -5.25
CA ALA A 33 3.40 -1.30 -5.32
C ALA A 33 4.23 -1.63 -6.57
N VAL A 34 4.37 -0.66 -7.46
CA VAL A 34 5.18 -0.76 -8.68
C VAL A 34 6.28 0.30 -8.61
N PRO A 35 7.56 -0.05 -8.83
CA PRO A 35 8.62 0.96 -8.88
C PRO A 35 8.34 2.00 -9.98
N GLU A 36 8.60 3.27 -9.70
CA GLU A 36 8.37 4.37 -10.65
C GLU A 36 9.17 4.20 -11.96
N ASP A 37 10.33 3.56 -11.90
CA ASP A 37 11.23 3.28 -13.02
C ASP A 37 10.80 2.05 -13.86
N ARG A 38 9.73 1.34 -13.46
CA ARG A 38 9.27 0.12 -14.15
C ARG A 38 7.90 0.28 -14.80
N PRO A 39 7.64 -0.45 -15.90
CA PRO A 39 6.32 -0.45 -16.51
C PRO A 39 5.28 -1.00 -15.54
N VAL A 40 4.09 -0.41 -15.57
CA VAL A 40 2.93 -0.89 -14.81
C VAL A 40 2.54 -2.27 -15.33
N PRO A 41 2.36 -3.29 -14.46
CA PRO A 41 1.94 -4.61 -14.89
C PRO A 41 0.57 -4.59 -15.57
N GLY A 42 0.39 -5.40 -16.63
CA GLY A 42 -0.85 -5.40 -17.42
C GLY A 42 -2.13 -5.80 -16.68
N PHE A 43 -2.04 -6.40 -15.50
CA PHE A 43 -3.22 -6.69 -14.66
C PHE A 43 -3.71 -5.47 -13.86
N ILE A 44 -2.92 -4.40 -13.80
CA ILE A 44 -3.33 -3.11 -13.24
C ILE A 44 -4.16 -2.40 -14.31
N ASP A 45 -5.41 -2.82 -14.40
CA ASP A 45 -6.40 -2.23 -15.28
C ASP A 45 -7.07 -1.02 -14.61
N VAL A 46 -7.41 0.00 -15.42
CA VAL A 46 -8.00 1.26 -14.95
C VAL A 46 -9.38 1.09 -14.35
N ASP A 47 -10.15 0.05 -14.69
CA ASP A 47 -11.44 -0.24 -14.07
C ASP A 47 -11.26 -0.87 -12.69
N ALA A 48 -10.29 -1.77 -12.53
CA ALA A 48 -10.09 -2.53 -11.30
C ALA A 48 -9.16 -1.85 -10.27
N TRP A 49 -8.27 -0.96 -10.71
CA TRP A 49 -7.25 -0.32 -9.87
C TRP A 49 -7.28 1.20 -10.00
N ALA A 50 -6.96 1.89 -8.91
CA ALA A 50 -6.79 3.33 -8.87
C ALA A 50 -5.40 3.67 -8.36
N PHE A 51 -4.72 4.62 -9.00
CA PHE A 51 -3.51 5.20 -8.45
C PHE A 51 -3.86 5.94 -7.15
N GLU A 52 -3.17 5.62 -6.05
CA GLU A 52 -3.40 6.24 -4.75
C GLU A 52 -2.36 7.31 -4.45
N ARG A 53 -1.07 6.93 -4.46
CA ARG A 53 0.04 7.85 -4.23
C ARG A 53 1.36 7.23 -4.65
N VAL A 54 2.39 8.07 -4.76
CA VAL A 54 3.77 7.59 -4.74
C VAL A 54 4.19 7.39 -3.28
N LEU A 55 4.81 6.27 -2.97
CA LEU A 55 5.40 5.95 -1.68
C LEU A 55 6.92 6.08 -1.80
N ARG A 56 7.48 7.12 -1.20
CA ARG A 56 8.92 7.35 -1.09
C ARG A 56 9.44 6.73 0.21
N SER A 57 10.76 6.57 0.31
CA SER A 57 11.41 5.96 1.49
C SER A 57 11.19 6.75 2.79
N GLN A 58 10.87 8.05 2.70
CA GLN A 58 10.60 8.92 3.84
C GLN A 58 9.11 8.93 4.24
N ASP A 59 8.23 8.41 3.39
CA ASP A 59 6.79 8.43 3.64
C ASP A 59 6.36 7.36 4.63
N VAL A 60 5.25 7.62 5.32
CA VAL A 60 4.60 6.61 6.15
C VAL A 60 4.03 5.52 5.25
N ALA A 61 4.62 4.33 5.34
CA ALA A 61 4.18 3.16 4.61
C ALA A 61 2.75 2.74 5.04
N PRO A 62 1.89 2.28 4.10
CA PRO A 62 0.60 1.71 4.45
C PRO A 62 0.78 0.53 5.43
N SER A 63 -0.21 0.31 6.28
CA SER A 63 -0.20 -0.87 7.13
C SER A 63 -0.09 -2.14 6.29
N GLY A 64 0.65 -3.15 6.77
CA GLY A 64 0.90 -4.38 6.01
C GLY A 64 1.98 -4.26 4.92
N PHE A 65 2.49 -3.07 4.61
CA PHE A 65 3.64 -2.93 3.72
C PHE A 65 4.92 -3.44 4.40
N GLN A 66 5.66 -4.34 3.74
CA GLN A 66 6.91 -4.87 4.25
C GLN A 66 8.04 -4.61 3.24
N ASP A 67 9.00 -3.76 3.61
CA ASP A 67 10.07 -3.30 2.70
C ASP A 67 10.90 -4.47 2.13
N ARG A 68 11.27 -5.44 2.98
CA ARG A 68 12.01 -6.64 2.54
C ARG A 68 11.21 -7.47 1.54
N ALA A 69 9.91 -7.61 1.75
CA ALA A 69 9.03 -8.34 0.83
C ALA A 69 8.80 -7.55 -0.46
N ALA A 70 8.72 -6.22 -0.38
CA ALA A 70 8.64 -5.35 -1.54
C ALA A 70 9.88 -5.47 -2.42
N ARG A 71 11.08 -5.38 -1.83
CA ARG A 71 12.35 -5.53 -2.57
C ARG A 71 12.46 -6.90 -3.24
N ALA A 72 12.06 -7.97 -2.54
CA ALA A 72 12.03 -9.30 -3.12
C ALA A 72 10.99 -9.44 -4.24
N GLY A 73 9.75 -9.00 -4.00
CA GLY A 73 8.65 -9.06 -4.97
C GLY A 73 8.99 -8.30 -6.24
N VAL A 74 9.54 -7.09 -6.13
CA VAL A 74 9.96 -6.28 -7.27
C VAL A 74 11.12 -6.93 -8.02
N ARG A 75 12.08 -7.54 -7.31
CA ARG A 75 13.20 -8.24 -7.95
C ARG A 75 12.73 -9.41 -8.83
N TYR A 76 11.75 -10.18 -8.38
CA TYR A 76 11.29 -11.39 -9.07
C TYR A 76 10.12 -11.16 -10.03
N ASN A 77 9.19 -10.27 -9.68
CA ASN A 77 7.93 -10.07 -10.42
C ASN A 77 7.82 -8.68 -11.07
N GLY A 78 8.69 -7.73 -10.69
CA GLY A 78 8.58 -6.33 -11.11
C GLY A 78 7.57 -5.50 -10.33
N PHE A 79 6.80 -6.11 -9.42
CA PHE A 79 5.83 -5.45 -8.55
C PHE A 79 5.72 -6.17 -7.19
N TYR A 80 5.07 -5.53 -6.23
CA TYR A 80 4.78 -6.10 -4.92
C TYR A 80 3.30 -5.94 -4.58
N LEU A 81 2.63 -7.05 -4.23
CA LEU A 81 1.21 -7.07 -3.90
C LEU A 81 1.05 -7.40 -2.42
N PHE A 82 0.27 -6.60 -1.70
CA PHE A 82 0.08 -6.77 -0.26
C PHE A 82 -1.33 -6.34 0.18
N GLN A 83 -1.73 -6.79 1.35
CA GLN A 83 -2.99 -6.39 1.97
C GLN A 83 -2.73 -5.50 3.18
N ALA A 84 -3.48 -4.41 3.29
CA ALA A 84 -3.46 -3.54 4.43
C ALA A 84 -4.06 -4.26 5.64
N THR A 85 -3.22 -4.49 6.64
CA THR A 85 -3.66 -5.04 7.92
C THR A 85 -4.19 -3.88 8.75
N THR A 86 -5.51 -3.82 8.93
CA THR A 86 -6.09 -2.94 9.93
C THR A 86 -5.63 -3.48 11.28
N ARG A 87 -4.76 -2.75 11.99
CA ARG A 87 -4.73 -2.94 13.44
C ARG A 87 -6.03 -2.30 13.92
N GLU A 88 -7.08 -3.11 14.05
CA GLU A 88 -8.36 -2.72 14.65
C GLU A 88 -8.06 -2.22 16.06
N GLY A 89 -7.98 -0.91 16.21
CA GLY A 89 -7.78 -0.21 17.46
C GLY A 89 -8.70 1.00 17.45
N SER A 90 -9.93 0.77 17.92
CA SER A 90 -10.90 1.76 18.40
C SER A 90 -11.26 2.93 17.47
N ALA A 91 -12.40 2.81 16.79
CA ALA A 91 -13.55 3.72 16.95
C ALA A 91 -14.58 3.37 15.87
N GLU A 92 -15.48 2.43 16.19
CA GLU A 92 -16.81 2.51 15.60
C GLU A 92 -17.41 3.85 16.03
N PRO A 93 -17.84 4.73 15.09
CA PRO A 93 -18.76 5.79 15.45
C PRO A 93 -20.07 5.13 15.84
N SER A 94 -20.27 4.93 17.14
CA SER A 94 -21.55 4.55 17.72
C SER A 94 -22.62 5.49 17.18
N ALA A 95 -23.52 4.95 16.36
CA ALA A 95 -24.67 5.67 15.86
C ALA A 95 -25.43 6.31 17.02
N PRO A 96 -26.00 7.52 16.86
CA PRO A 96 -26.81 8.12 17.89
C PRO A 96 -28.04 7.24 18.11
N ARG A 97 -28.19 6.67 19.31
CA ARG A 97 -29.46 6.08 19.76
C ARG A 97 -30.48 7.20 19.78
N LEU A 98 -31.33 7.24 18.75
CA LEU A 98 -32.56 8.01 18.74
C LEU A 98 -33.36 7.57 19.97
N ARG A 99 -33.42 8.40 21.01
CA ARG A 99 -34.39 8.21 22.09
C ARG A 99 -35.75 8.49 21.46
N ALA A 100 -36.54 7.45 21.23
CA ALA A 100 -37.97 7.60 21.02
C ALA A 100 -38.55 8.14 22.33
N GLU A 101 -38.89 9.42 22.30
CA GLU A 101 -39.70 10.12 23.29
C GLU A 101 -41.10 9.49 23.26
N ALA A 102 -41.57 8.99 24.39
CA ALA A 102 -42.94 8.52 24.55
C ALA A 102 -43.76 9.62 25.25
N PRO A 103 -44.81 10.15 24.63
CA PRO A 103 -45.84 10.90 25.36
C PRO A 103 -47.07 10.01 25.49
N GLU A 104 -47.29 9.42 26.67
CA GLU A 104 -48.63 8.97 27.05
C GLU A 104 -48.93 9.44 28.47
N LEU A 105 -49.54 10.62 28.57
CA LEU A 105 -50.33 11.02 29.72
C LEU A 105 -51.68 11.53 29.21
N CYS A 106 -52.68 10.65 29.26
CA CYS A 106 -54.08 11.03 29.38
C CYS A 106 -54.80 9.93 30.19
N SER A 107 -55.09 10.23 31.45
CA SER A 107 -56.25 9.70 32.19
C SER A 107 -56.70 10.75 33.18
#